data_AF-A0A7R9FYD1-F1
#
_entry.id   AF-A0A7R9FYD1-F1
#
_cell.length_a   1.000
_cell.length_b   1.000
_cell.length_c   1.000
_cell.angle_alpha   90.00
_cell.angle_beta   90.00
_cell.angle_gamma   90.00
#
_symmetry.space_group_name_H-M   'P 1'
#
loop_
_entity.id
_entity.type
_entity.pdbx_description
1 polymer ?
#
loop_
_entity_poly.entity_id
_entity_poly.type
_entity_poly.pdbx_seq_one_letter_code
_entity_poly.pdbx_strand_id
1 'polypeptide(L)'
;MASLVLTDSSQLTSDSQHLDENIWTLRNATPLDDEATETFINLVGSERYQNLLNDKKSTKTKVWEKIFEEMTSIGYKIASNTKEGGAKCSQKWRNLERSYLQFIHHVKATRNDTKLPPKHYDLLHNILSKKYKDINLPVVLDTMEMCSPNKKYNLTESTRTHIISTNNPQPASNIHLAKVHFKLDSNDPQPSTPSHNNFSNSISPDDEPTSQLETDKSPARPGKVTCNDILNLIKTEAKAQEQRFNTLCDLLREQNRQRERLTDTLVNFFNNIGTDNSKKRKKHPSDSE
;
A
#
# COMPACT_ATOMS: atom_id res chain seq x y z
N MET A 1 -13.19 10.15 -68.18
CA MET A 1 -13.70 8.84 -67.71
C MET A 1 -12.54 7.87 -67.77
N ALA A 2 -12.05 7.20 -66.74
CA ALA A 2 -12.51 7.00 -65.36
C ALA A 2 -11.28 6.97 -64.44
N SER A 3 -11.45 7.48 -63.21
CA SER A 3 -10.42 7.62 -62.18
C SER A 3 -9.97 6.29 -61.61
N LEU A 4 -8.66 6.11 -61.49
CA LEU A 4 -8.02 5.13 -60.61
C LEU A 4 -8.19 5.60 -59.16
N VAL A 5 -9.01 4.87 -58.40
CA VAL A 5 -9.18 5.06 -56.97
C VAL A 5 -8.02 4.33 -56.27
N LEU A 6 -7.03 5.10 -55.81
CA LEU A 6 -6.06 4.66 -54.82
C LEU A 6 -6.79 4.60 -53.47
N THR A 7 -7.08 3.39 -53.00
CA THR A 7 -7.51 3.15 -51.62
C THR A 7 -6.31 3.37 -50.70
N ASP A 8 -6.31 4.53 -50.05
CA ASP A 8 -5.47 4.87 -48.92
C ASP A 8 -5.73 3.88 -47.77
N SER A 9 -4.76 3.02 -47.48
CA SER A 9 -4.73 2.15 -46.30
C SER A 9 -3.94 2.83 -45.20
N SER A 10 -4.52 3.88 -44.62
CA SER A 10 -3.98 4.60 -43.48
C SER A 10 -4.91 4.49 -42.27
N GLN A 11 -5.02 3.27 -41.72
CA GLN A 11 -5.43 3.04 -40.33
C GLN A 11 -4.58 1.92 -39.72
N LEU A 12 -3.33 2.23 -39.40
CA LEU A 12 -2.47 1.41 -38.56
C LEU A 12 -2.15 2.21 -37.29
N THR A 13 -2.88 1.84 -36.23
CA THR A 13 -2.44 1.75 -34.83
C THR A 13 -1.81 3.00 -34.21
N SER A 14 -2.67 3.83 -33.59
CA SER A 14 -2.27 4.88 -32.64
C SER A 14 -1.77 4.35 -31.28
N ASP A 15 -1.65 3.03 -31.09
CA ASP A 15 -1.29 2.39 -29.82
C ASP A 15 0.21 2.13 -29.62
N SER A 16 1.07 2.48 -30.59
CA SER A 16 2.51 2.15 -30.53
C SER A 16 3.43 3.28 -30.07
N GLN A 17 2.93 4.45 -29.64
CA GLN A 17 3.78 5.60 -29.30
C GLN A 17 4.21 5.71 -27.82
N HIS A 18 3.82 4.78 -26.94
CA HIS A 18 4.14 4.88 -25.50
C HIS A 18 5.22 3.89 -25.00
N LEU A 19 5.86 3.14 -25.90
CA LEU A 19 6.85 2.10 -25.54
C LEU A 19 8.29 2.63 -25.39
N ASP A 20 8.51 3.91 -25.65
CA ASP A 20 9.84 4.54 -25.55
C ASP A 20 10.03 5.40 -24.30
N GLU A 21 8.97 5.60 -23.50
CA GLU A 21 9.08 6.34 -22.26
C GLU A 21 9.52 5.44 -21.11
N ASN A 22 10.45 5.96 -20.30
CA ASN A 22 10.89 5.28 -19.10
C ASN A 22 9.78 5.33 -18.03
N ILE A 23 9.39 4.17 -17.52
CA ILE A 23 8.43 4.07 -16.42
C ILE A 23 8.99 4.66 -15.12
N TRP A 24 8.10 5.14 -14.26
CA TRP A 24 8.35 5.75 -12.95
C TRP A 24 9.23 7.02 -12.99
N THR A 25 9.24 7.72 -14.13
CA THR A 25 9.94 9.00 -14.28
C THR A 25 9.04 10.21 -14.02
N LEU A 26 7.76 10.11 -14.37
CA LEU A 26 6.80 11.19 -14.22
C LEU A 26 6.30 11.31 -12.78
N ARG A 27 5.89 12.52 -12.42
CA ARG A 27 5.31 12.82 -11.10
C ARG A 27 3.98 12.12 -10.88
N ASN A 28 3.22 11.92 -11.96
CA ASN A 28 1.93 11.26 -11.95
C ASN A 28 2.09 9.89 -12.61
N ALA A 29 1.54 8.85 -11.99
CA ALA A 29 1.57 7.51 -12.56
C ALA A 29 0.69 7.46 -13.82
N THR A 30 1.25 6.93 -14.90
CA THR A 30 0.52 6.57 -16.12
C THR A 30 -0.12 5.18 -15.96
N PRO A 31 -1.12 4.82 -16.78
CA PRO A 31 -1.66 3.45 -16.78
C PRO A 31 -0.58 2.38 -17.01
N LEU A 32 0.43 2.69 -17.84
CA LEU A 32 1.59 1.83 -18.07
C LEU A 32 2.44 1.67 -16.80
N ASP A 33 2.62 2.74 -16.01
CA ASP A 33 3.33 2.68 -14.74
C ASP A 33 2.63 1.78 -13.73
N ASP A 34 1.30 1.78 -13.74
CA ASP A 34 0.50 0.95 -12.85
C ASP A 34 0.64 -0.52 -13.21
N GLU A 35 0.46 -0.88 -14.50
CA GLU A 35 0.66 -2.24 -15.00
C GLU A 35 2.08 -2.74 -14.73
N ALA A 36 3.08 -1.90 -15.01
CA ALA A 36 4.47 -2.23 -14.71
C ALA A 36 4.72 -2.37 -13.20
N THR A 37 4.02 -1.61 -12.36
CA THR A 37 4.12 -1.74 -10.90
C THR A 37 3.51 -3.06 -10.43
N GLU A 38 2.41 -3.51 -11.02
CA GLU A 38 1.81 -4.81 -10.69
C GLU A 38 2.72 -5.97 -11.08
N THR A 39 3.25 -5.95 -12.32
CA THR A 39 4.22 -6.93 -12.79
C THR A 39 5.46 -6.95 -11.91
N PHE A 40 5.97 -5.77 -11.53
CA PHE A 40 7.11 -5.64 -10.61
C PHE A 40 6.82 -6.24 -9.23
N ILE A 41 5.65 -5.97 -8.63
CA ILE A 41 5.28 -6.52 -7.32
C ILE A 41 5.20 -8.05 -7.38
N ASN A 42 4.58 -8.60 -8.43
CA ASN A 42 4.49 -10.05 -8.62
C ASN A 42 5.88 -10.69 -8.79
N LEU A 43 6.76 -10.03 -9.54
CA LEU A 43 8.13 -10.48 -9.73
C LEU A 43 8.91 -10.53 -8.41
N VAL A 44 8.86 -9.44 -7.64
CA VAL A 44 9.50 -9.36 -6.32
C VAL A 44 8.87 -10.37 -5.37
N GLY A 45 7.56 -10.57 -5.42
CA GLY A 45 6.80 -11.52 -4.60
C GLY A 45 7.03 -12.99 -4.92
N SER A 46 7.64 -13.31 -6.07
CA SER A 46 7.95 -14.69 -6.44
C SER A 46 8.91 -15.34 -5.45
N GLU A 47 8.74 -16.65 -5.23
CA GLU A 47 9.55 -17.42 -4.28
C GLU A 47 11.06 -17.29 -4.59
N ARG A 48 11.41 -17.32 -5.88
CA ARG A 48 12.80 -17.16 -6.35
C ARG A 48 13.43 -15.87 -5.83
N TYR A 49 12.76 -14.73 -5.99
CA TYR A 49 13.32 -13.44 -5.56
C TYR A 49 13.17 -13.20 -4.06
N GLN A 50 12.10 -13.67 -3.42
CA GLN A 50 11.95 -13.62 -1.97
C GLN A 50 13.08 -14.38 -1.26
N ASN A 51 13.43 -15.58 -1.73
CA ASN A 51 14.53 -16.36 -1.16
C ASN A 51 15.87 -15.63 -1.31
N LEU A 52 16.12 -15.01 -2.47
CA LEU A 52 17.35 -14.24 -2.71
C LEU A 52 17.43 -12.94 -1.91
N LEU A 53 16.30 -12.26 -1.66
CA LEU A 53 16.23 -11.02 -0.88
C LEU A 53 16.32 -11.27 0.63
N ASN A 54 15.88 -12.44 1.09
CA ASN A 54 15.95 -12.86 2.49
C ASN A 54 17.28 -13.53 2.85
N ASP A 55 18.03 -14.05 1.86
CA ASP A 55 19.36 -14.58 2.07
C ASP A 55 20.34 -13.50 2.53
N LYS A 56 21.11 -13.80 3.59
CA LYS A 56 22.14 -12.91 4.15
C LYS A 56 23.42 -12.90 3.31
N LYS A 57 23.66 -13.95 2.51
CA LYS A 57 24.88 -14.09 1.70
C LYS A 57 24.76 -13.40 0.34
N SER A 58 23.53 -13.27 -0.17
CA SER A 58 23.26 -12.60 -1.43
C SER A 58 23.46 -11.09 -1.34
N THR A 59 24.20 -10.52 -2.29
CA THR A 59 24.31 -9.07 -2.43
C THR A 59 22.98 -8.52 -2.95
N LYS A 60 22.17 -7.90 -2.07
CA LYS A 60 20.85 -7.35 -2.42
C LYS A 60 20.86 -6.47 -3.69
N THR A 61 21.92 -5.69 -3.90
CA THR A 61 22.13 -4.91 -5.13
C THR A 61 22.06 -5.77 -6.38
N LYS A 62 22.72 -6.94 -6.39
CA LYS A 62 22.70 -7.88 -7.51
C LYS A 62 21.33 -8.52 -7.72
N VAL A 63 20.56 -8.71 -6.66
CA VAL A 63 19.18 -9.20 -6.78
C VAL A 63 18.31 -8.16 -7.47
N TRP A 64 18.44 -6.89 -7.09
CA TRP A 64 17.70 -5.80 -7.75
C TRP A 64 18.11 -5.58 -9.21
N GLU A 65 19.40 -5.72 -9.53
CA GLU A 65 19.89 -5.73 -10.92
C GLU A 65 19.20 -6.83 -11.75
N LYS A 66 19.10 -8.06 -11.21
CA LYS A 66 18.39 -9.17 -11.88
C LYS A 66 16.89 -8.92 -12.05
N ILE A 67 16.24 -8.30 -11.06
CA ILE A 67 14.82 -7.95 -11.15
C ILE A 67 14.61 -6.91 -12.26
N PHE A 68 15.52 -5.93 -12.36
CA PHE A 68 15.50 -4.94 -13.45
C PHE A 68 15.68 -5.58 -14.84
N GLU A 69 16.61 -6.54 -14.98
CA GLU A 69 16.80 -7.28 -16.23
C GLU A 69 15.52 -8.03 -16.65
N GLU A 70 14.84 -8.67 -15.70
CA GLU A 70 13.57 -9.35 -15.99
C GLU A 70 12.45 -8.36 -16.36
N MET A 71 12.33 -7.24 -15.65
CA MET A 71 11.40 -6.17 -16.04
C MET A 71 11.66 -5.65 -17.46
N THR A 72 12.94 -5.50 -17.82
CA THR A 72 13.35 -5.08 -19.17
C THR A 72 13.02 -6.14 -20.20
N SER A 73 13.20 -7.43 -19.87
CA SER A 73 12.85 -8.55 -20.77
C SER A 73 11.36 -8.68 -21.03
N ILE A 74 10.51 -8.24 -20.09
CA ILE A 74 9.05 -8.19 -20.25
C ILE A 74 8.64 -7.04 -21.19
N GLY A 75 9.50 -6.04 -21.39
CA GLY A 75 9.29 -4.91 -22.28
C GLY A 75 9.23 -3.56 -21.58
N TYR A 76 9.41 -3.49 -20.26
CA TYR A 76 9.37 -2.23 -19.52
C TYR A 76 10.74 -1.55 -19.49
N LYS A 77 10.81 -0.30 -19.96
CA LYS A 77 12.03 0.52 -19.89
C LYS A 77 12.05 1.31 -18.58
N ILE A 78 12.99 1.04 -17.68
CA ILE A 78 13.15 1.76 -16.39
C ILE A 78 14.36 2.70 -16.40
N ALA A 79 15.48 2.23 -16.97
CA ALA A 79 16.74 2.94 -17.07
C ALA A 79 17.59 2.36 -18.20
N SER A 80 18.60 3.11 -18.64
CA SER A 80 19.53 2.66 -19.68
C SER A 80 20.63 1.72 -19.17
N ASN A 81 20.87 1.69 -17.86
CA ASN A 81 21.95 0.93 -17.24
C ASN A 81 21.41 0.00 -16.14
N THR A 82 21.90 -1.24 -16.10
CA THR A 82 21.55 -2.26 -15.09
C THR A 82 21.70 -1.78 -13.65
N LYS A 83 22.80 -1.07 -13.34
CA LYS A 83 23.05 -0.56 -11.98
C LYS A 83 22.02 0.48 -11.56
N GLU A 84 21.69 1.42 -12.45
CA GLU A 84 20.70 2.47 -12.19
C GLU A 84 19.29 1.87 -12.12
N GLY A 85 18.98 0.93 -13.02
CA GLY A 85 17.71 0.20 -13.04
C GLY A 85 17.47 -0.58 -11.76
N GLY A 86 18.47 -1.29 -11.25
CA GLY A 86 18.42 -1.97 -9.96
C GLY A 86 18.20 -1.00 -8.79
N ALA A 87 18.87 0.16 -8.79
CA ALA A 87 18.66 1.18 -7.77
C ALA A 87 17.24 1.76 -7.78
N LYS A 88 16.68 2.03 -8.98
CA LYS A 88 15.28 2.45 -9.17
C LYS A 88 14.29 1.38 -8.69
N CYS A 89 14.51 0.11 -9.01
CA CYS A 89 13.69 -1.00 -8.52
C CYS A 89 13.68 -1.06 -6.98
N SER A 90 14.86 -1.00 -6.35
CA SER A 90 14.99 -0.97 -4.90
C SER A 90 14.28 0.24 -4.27
N GLN A 91 14.41 1.43 -4.87
CA GLN A 91 13.74 2.63 -4.39
C GLN A 91 12.21 2.54 -4.53
N LYS A 92 11.70 2.04 -5.66
CA LYS A 92 10.28 1.79 -5.91
C LYS A 92 9.72 0.82 -4.87
N TRP A 93 10.41 -0.29 -4.61
CA TRP A 93 9.99 -1.25 -3.59
C TRP A 93 9.92 -0.63 -2.19
N ARG A 94 10.94 0.13 -1.78
CA ARG A 94 10.94 0.83 -0.48
C ARG A 94 9.78 1.83 -0.36
N ASN A 95 9.42 2.51 -1.45
CA ASN A 95 8.29 3.43 -1.46
C ASN A 95 6.95 2.69 -1.33
N LEU A 96 6.79 1.55 -2.02
CA LEU A 96 5.61 0.70 -1.90
C LEU A 96 5.47 0.12 -0.49
N GLU A 97 6.56 -0.40 0.08
CA GLU A 97 6.59 -0.93 1.45
C GLU A 97 6.23 0.16 2.47
N ARG A 98 6.78 1.38 2.32
CA ARG A 98 6.43 2.51 3.18
C ARG A 98 4.95 2.87 3.08
N SER A 99 4.39 2.97 1.87
CA SER A 99 2.97 3.30 1.66
C SER A 99 2.05 2.25 2.27
N TYR A 100 2.38 0.96 2.10
CA TYR A 100 1.67 -0.15 2.72
C TYR A 100 1.71 -0.06 4.25
N LEU A 101 2.89 0.13 4.85
CA LEU A 101 3.04 0.22 6.30
C LEU A 101 2.30 1.43 6.88
N GLN A 102 2.36 2.57 6.20
CA GLN A 102 1.64 3.78 6.61
C GLN A 102 0.13 3.56 6.63
N PHE A 103 -0.40 2.85 5.62
CA PHE A 103 -1.80 2.48 5.58
C PHE A 103 -2.18 1.52 6.72
N ILE A 104 -1.41 0.45 6.93
CA ILE A 104 -1.64 -0.49 8.03
C ILE A 104 -1.60 0.21 9.39
N HIS A 105 -0.64 1.12 9.61
CA HIS A 105 -0.56 1.92 10.82
C HIS A 105 -1.81 2.76 11.03
N HIS A 106 -2.29 3.42 9.98
CA HIS A 106 -3.50 4.23 10.06
C HIS A 106 -4.76 3.41 10.38
N VAL A 107 -4.94 2.27 9.72
CA VAL A 107 -6.09 1.38 9.99
C VAL A 107 -6.07 0.89 11.44
N LYS A 108 -4.90 0.49 11.95
CA LYS A 108 -4.74 0.05 13.35
C LYS A 108 -4.97 1.18 14.36
N ALA A 109 -4.47 2.38 14.08
CA ALA A 109 -4.54 3.53 14.99
C ALA A 109 -5.93 4.18 15.04
N THR A 110 -6.56 4.37 13.88
CA THR A 110 -7.73 5.24 13.76
C THR A 110 -9.05 4.51 14.04
N ARG A 111 -9.09 3.17 14.11
CA ARG A 111 -10.31 2.32 14.25
C ARG A 111 -11.47 2.62 13.27
N ASN A 112 -11.32 3.62 12.41
CA ASN A 112 -12.25 4.04 11.37
C ASN A 112 -11.61 3.84 10.00
N ASP A 113 -12.32 3.08 9.16
CA ASP A 113 -11.90 2.59 7.84
C ASP A 113 -12.05 3.62 6.72
N THR A 114 -11.98 4.93 7.03
CA THR A 114 -12.30 5.97 6.04
C THR A 114 -11.18 6.25 5.05
N LYS A 115 -9.98 5.69 5.25
CA LYS A 115 -8.90 5.80 4.26
C LYS A 115 -8.98 4.67 3.26
N LEU A 116 -9.03 5.06 1.98
CA LEU A 116 -8.93 4.12 0.87
C LEU A 116 -7.56 3.42 0.89
N PRO A 117 -7.52 2.11 0.62
CA PRO A 117 -6.27 1.37 0.54
C PRO A 117 -5.39 1.89 -0.62
N PRO A 118 -4.04 1.79 -0.51
CA PRO A 118 -3.16 2.01 -1.64
C PRO A 118 -3.56 1.15 -2.84
N LYS A 119 -3.35 1.66 -4.05
CA LYS A 119 -3.79 1.02 -5.30
C LYS A 119 -3.41 -0.46 -5.44
N HIS A 120 -2.19 -0.82 -5.04
CA HIS A 120 -1.69 -2.20 -5.08
C HIS A 120 -1.67 -2.87 -3.71
N TYR A 121 -2.60 -2.50 -2.82
CA TYR A 121 -2.64 -3.00 -1.45
C TYR A 121 -2.72 -4.52 -1.38
N ASP A 122 -3.60 -5.17 -2.15
CA ASP A 122 -3.81 -6.62 -2.06
C ASP A 122 -2.55 -7.41 -2.44
N LEU A 123 -1.88 -7.00 -3.52
CA LEU A 123 -0.62 -7.60 -3.96
C LEU A 123 0.47 -7.43 -2.90
N LEU A 124 0.60 -6.23 -2.33
CA LEU A 124 1.56 -5.95 -1.26
C LEU A 124 1.22 -6.71 0.01
N HIS A 125 -0.05 -6.79 0.39
CA HIS A 125 -0.52 -7.49 1.58
C HIS A 125 -0.21 -8.98 1.47
N ASN A 126 -0.37 -9.61 0.30
CA ASN A 126 -0.03 -11.01 0.11
C ASN A 126 1.44 -11.32 0.42
N ILE A 127 2.35 -10.42 0.01
CA ILE A 127 3.80 -10.59 0.22
C ILE A 127 4.23 -10.16 1.63
N LEU A 128 3.75 -9.01 2.08
CA LEU A 128 4.26 -8.32 3.27
C LEU A 128 3.50 -8.68 4.55
N SER A 129 2.26 -9.16 4.47
CA SER A 129 1.45 -9.47 5.66
C SER A 129 2.19 -10.40 6.61
N LYS A 130 2.82 -11.46 6.10
CA LYS A 130 3.55 -12.47 6.88
C LYS A 130 4.76 -11.89 7.62
N LYS A 131 5.49 -10.96 7.00
CA LYS A 131 6.65 -10.28 7.60
C LYS A 131 6.24 -9.30 8.71
N TYR A 132 5.04 -8.73 8.62
CA TYR A 132 4.56 -7.66 9.48
C TYR A 132 3.44 -8.07 10.46
N LYS A 133 3.13 -9.37 10.60
CA LYS A 133 2.10 -9.85 11.55
C LYS A 133 2.45 -9.51 13.00
N ASP A 134 3.73 -9.61 13.34
CA ASP A 134 4.20 -9.53 14.74
C ASP A 134 4.85 -8.19 15.09
N ILE A 135 4.92 -7.26 14.14
CA ILE A 135 5.44 -5.93 14.47
C ILE A 135 4.31 -5.17 15.18
N ASN A 136 4.28 -5.33 16.51
CA ASN A 136 3.94 -4.25 17.43
C ASN A 136 4.93 -3.12 17.14
N LEU A 137 4.69 -2.37 16.06
CA LEU A 137 5.46 -1.15 15.83
C LEU A 137 5.18 -0.29 17.05
N PRO A 138 6.22 0.19 17.75
CA PRO A 138 6.03 1.18 18.79
C PRO A 138 5.19 2.28 18.17
N VAL A 139 3.96 2.42 18.67
CA VAL A 139 3.23 3.66 18.53
C VAL A 139 4.19 4.66 19.15
N VAL A 140 4.89 5.41 18.31
CA VAL A 140 5.47 6.66 18.75
C VAL A 140 4.24 7.48 19.10
N LEU A 141 3.81 7.35 20.35
CA LEU A 141 3.03 8.36 21.02
C LEU A 141 3.81 9.63 20.75
N ASP A 142 3.29 10.44 19.83
CA ASP A 142 3.72 11.81 19.68
C ASP A 142 3.89 12.35 21.10
N THR A 143 5.09 12.83 21.40
CA THR A 143 5.38 13.56 22.63
C THR A 143 4.59 14.86 22.55
N MET A 144 3.29 14.77 22.74
CA MET A 144 2.35 15.86 22.95
C MET A 144 2.45 16.28 24.41
N GLU A 145 3.55 16.96 24.72
CA GLU A 145 3.78 17.77 25.91
C GLU A 145 4.65 18.95 25.40
N MET A 146 4.31 20.22 25.51
CA MET A 146 3.46 20.94 26.46
C MET A 146 2.79 22.15 25.79
N CYS A 147 1.59 22.47 26.27
CA CYS A 147 1.02 23.81 26.13
C CYS A 147 2.03 24.89 26.52
N SER A 148 2.12 25.93 25.70
CA SER A 148 2.36 27.28 26.20
C SER A 148 1.28 28.22 25.64
N PRO A 149 0.66 29.06 26.49
CA PRO A 149 -0.51 29.82 26.14
C PRO A 149 -0.11 31.14 25.49
N ASN A 150 -0.68 31.43 24.31
CA ASN A 150 -1.23 32.73 23.91
C ASN A 150 -1.21 32.84 22.39
N LYS A 151 -2.40 32.84 21.79
CA LYS A 151 -2.85 33.92 20.91
C LYS A 151 -4.33 33.70 20.59
N LYS A 152 -5.13 34.66 21.06
CA LYS A 152 -6.54 34.85 20.72
C LYS A 152 -6.64 35.08 19.21
N TYR A 153 -7.49 34.33 18.53
CA TYR A 153 -8.24 34.85 17.39
C TYR A 153 -9.55 34.08 17.24
N ASN A 154 -10.55 34.86 16.85
CA ASN A 154 -11.96 34.64 17.15
C ASN A 154 -12.62 33.64 16.21
N LEU A 155 -13.58 32.94 16.81
CA LEU A 155 -14.69 32.24 16.21
C LEU A 155 -15.63 33.25 15.54
N THR A 156 -15.86 33.13 14.23
CA THR A 156 -17.16 33.51 13.63
C THR A 156 -17.55 32.49 12.57
N GLU A 157 -18.40 31.59 13.03
CA GLU A 157 -19.31 30.75 12.28
C GLU A 157 -20.33 31.64 11.55
N SER A 158 -20.51 31.45 10.23
CA SER A 158 -21.73 31.90 9.57
C SER A 158 -22.04 31.05 8.36
N THR A 159 -22.93 30.08 8.61
CA THR A 159 -23.69 29.34 7.62
C THR A 159 -24.79 30.26 7.06
N ARG A 160 -24.82 30.51 5.75
CA ARG A 160 -26.08 30.84 5.07
C ARG A 160 -26.07 30.42 3.59
N THR A 161 -26.84 29.38 3.33
CA THR A 161 -27.36 28.91 2.04
C THR A 161 -28.14 29.99 1.29
N HIS A 162 -27.93 30.09 -0.02
CA HIS A 162 -28.99 30.40 -1.00
C HIS A 162 -28.69 29.74 -2.36
N ILE A 163 -29.74 29.11 -2.90
CA ILE A 163 -29.85 28.40 -4.19
C ILE A 163 -30.55 29.35 -5.17
N ILE A 164 -30.01 29.57 -6.39
CA ILE A 164 -30.70 29.86 -7.69
C ILE A 164 -29.62 29.60 -8.79
N SER A 165 -29.59 28.53 -9.59
CA SER A 165 -30.39 28.12 -10.75
C SER A 165 -30.33 29.03 -12.01
N THR A 166 -29.93 28.42 -13.13
CA THR A 166 -30.25 28.69 -14.56
C THR A 166 -29.10 29.07 -15.54
N ASN A 167 -28.94 28.16 -16.52
CA ASN A 167 -28.74 28.32 -17.97
C ASN A 167 -27.39 28.77 -18.58
N ASN A 168 -26.82 27.82 -19.35
CA ASN A 168 -25.82 27.87 -20.43
C ASN A 168 -26.36 28.64 -21.69
N PRO A 169 -25.64 28.85 -22.83
CA PRO A 169 -24.19 28.75 -23.16
C PRO A 169 -23.61 29.91 -24.05
N GLN A 170 -22.27 29.86 -24.24
CA GLN A 170 -21.50 30.19 -25.47
C GLN A 170 -20.90 31.63 -25.68
N PRO A 171 -19.95 31.85 -26.65
CA PRO A 171 -18.50 31.94 -26.40
C PRO A 171 -17.82 33.21 -26.98
N ALA A 172 -16.51 33.39 -26.71
CA ALA A 172 -15.46 34.07 -27.51
C ALA A 172 -14.39 34.61 -26.53
N SER A 173 -13.13 34.17 -26.52
CA SER A 173 -12.02 34.46 -27.46
C SER A 173 -10.89 35.18 -26.69
N ASN A 174 -9.64 34.92 -27.12
CA ASN A 174 -8.41 35.68 -26.91
C ASN A 174 -7.49 35.31 -25.71
N ILE A 175 -6.62 34.32 -26.00
CA ILE A 175 -5.16 34.49 -26.13
C ILE A 175 -4.52 35.56 -25.24
N HIS A 176 -3.73 35.15 -24.26
CA HIS A 176 -2.50 35.89 -23.91
C HIS A 176 -1.35 34.93 -23.59
N LEU A 177 -0.42 34.89 -24.54
CA LEU A 177 0.84 34.17 -24.53
C LEU A 177 1.84 34.97 -23.68
N ALA A 178 2.26 34.46 -22.53
CA ALA A 178 3.35 35.03 -21.74
C ALA A 178 4.65 34.26 -22.00
N LYS A 179 5.49 34.89 -22.82
CA LYS A 179 6.83 34.49 -23.25
C LYS A 179 7.81 34.76 -22.11
N VAL A 180 8.31 33.72 -21.43
CA VAL A 180 9.40 33.86 -20.46
C VAL A 180 10.73 33.71 -21.17
N HIS A 181 11.51 34.79 -21.13
CA HIS A 181 12.83 34.95 -21.74
C HIS A 181 13.89 34.18 -20.95
N PHE A 182 14.67 33.35 -21.64
CA PHE A 182 15.95 32.82 -21.17
C PHE A 182 17.00 33.93 -21.14
N LYS A 183 17.76 34.01 -20.05
CA LYS A 183 19.01 34.76 -19.98
C LYS A 183 20.10 33.80 -19.49
N LEU A 184 21.01 33.47 -20.42
CA LEU A 184 22.29 32.82 -20.14
C LEU A 184 23.23 33.91 -19.61
N ASP A 185 23.87 33.67 -18.48
CA ASP A 185 25.20 34.23 -18.23
C ASP A 185 26.02 33.23 -17.42
N SER A 186 27.17 32.88 -18.00
CA SER A 186 28.25 32.10 -17.42
C SER A 186 28.82 32.78 -16.19
N ASN A 187 29.23 32.00 -15.19
CA ASN A 187 30.54 32.11 -14.57
C ASN A 187 30.86 30.86 -13.73
N ASP A 188 32.02 30.27 -14.01
CA ASP A 188 32.76 29.27 -13.22
C ASP A 188 32.94 29.73 -11.76
N PRO A 189 33.06 28.81 -10.79
CA PRO A 189 34.43 28.53 -10.31
C PRO A 189 34.70 27.09 -9.82
N GLN A 190 35.96 26.69 -9.99
CA GLN A 190 36.63 25.54 -9.37
C GLN A 190 37.19 25.91 -7.96
N PRO A 191 37.86 25.02 -7.19
CA PRO A 191 37.48 24.66 -5.83
C PRO A 191 38.49 25.14 -4.77
N SER A 192 38.09 25.13 -3.50
CA SER A 192 39.04 25.24 -2.39
C SER A 192 38.57 24.44 -1.17
N THR A 193 39.52 23.68 -0.64
CA THR A 193 39.50 22.92 0.60
C THR A 193 39.32 23.83 1.83
N PRO A 194 38.93 23.26 2.98
CA PRO A 194 39.29 23.86 4.26
C PRO A 194 40.23 22.96 5.06
N SER A 195 41.27 23.61 5.58
CA SER A 195 42.25 23.11 6.51
C SER A 195 42.08 23.79 7.87
N HIS A 196 42.36 23.05 8.94
CA HIS A 196 42.69 23.46 10.32
C HIS A 196 41.75 24.39 11.11
N ASN A 197 41.32 23.96 12.31
CA ASN A 197 42.02 24.35 13.55
C ASN A 197 41.48 23.70 14.83
N ASN A 198 42.45 23.36 15.68
CA ASN A 198 42.31 22.99 17.08
C ASN A 198 41.80 24.18 17.91
N PHE A 199 41.03 23.91 18.98
CA PHE A 199 41.12 24.69 20.21
C PHE A 199 40.80 23.80 21.42
N SER A 200 41.84 23.57 22.22
CA SER A 200 41.76 23.18 23.62
C SER A 200 41.14 24.31 24.44
N ASN A 201 40.43 24.00 25.53
CA ASN A 201 40.48 24.84 26.72
C ASN A 201 40.30 24.03 28.02
N SER A 202 41.33 24.16 28.85
CA SER A 202 41.47 23.88 30.28
C SER A 202 40.33 24.47 31.13
N ILE A 203 39.81 23.75 32.13
CA ILE A 203 40.22 23.74 33.56
C ILE A 203 40.21 25.14 34.21
N SER A 204 39.26 25.38 35.13
CA SER A 204 39.53 25.68 36.56
C SER A 204 38.24 25.88 37.39
N PRO A 205 38.33 25.84 38.75
CA PRO A 205 37.29 25.34 39.66
C PRO A 205 36.75 26.36 40.69
N ASP A 206 35.95 25.83 41.64
CA ASP A 206 35.57 26.35 42.98
C ASP A 206 34.58 27.55 42.99
N ASP A 207 33.52 27.67 43.82
CA ASP A 207 33.25 27.21 45.19
C ASP A 207 31.72 27.05 45.51
N GLU A 208 31.45 26.25 46.55
CA GLU A 208 30.29 26.01 47.47
C GLU A 208 29.18 27.10 47.71
N PRO A 209 28.11 26.89 48.55
CA PRO A 209 27.77 25.77 49.46
C PRO A 209 26.29 25.26 49.51
N THR A 210 26.15 24.03 50.04
CA THR A 210 25.17 23.50 51.03
C THR A 210 23.68 23.91 51.02
N SER A 211 22.77 22.93 50.87
CA SER A 211 21.56 22.76 51.72
C SER A 211 20.85 21.40 51.55
N GLN A 212 20.96 20.60 52.62
CA GLN A 212 19.97 19.72 53.28
C GLN A 212 18.80 19.07 52.51
N LEU A 213 18.89 17.73 52.43
CA LEU A 213 18.00 16.73 53.06
C LEU A 213 16.47 16.96 53.02
N GLU A 214 15.76 16.31 52.09
CA GLU A 214 14.53 15.55 52.38
C GLU A 214 14.44 14.34 51.45
N THR A 215 14.29 13.18 52.08
CA THR A 215 14.11 11.86 51.47
C THR A 215 12.65 11.64 51.12
N ASP A 216 12.31 11.45 49.84
CA ASP A 216 11.07 10.76 49.49
C ASP A 216 11.13 9.96 48.18
N LYS A 217 10.88 8.67 48.35
CA LYS A 217 10.34 7.64 47.44
C LYS A 217 10.95 7.48 46.04
N SER A 218 11.91 6.56 45.99
CA SER A 218 12.40 5.88 44.79
C SER A 218 11.29 5.12 44.05
N PRO A 219 11.18 5.20 42.71
CA PRO A 219 10.24 4.40 41.93
C PRO A 219 10.74 2.95 41.87
N ALA A 220 9.85 2.00 42.22
CA ALA A 220 10.12 0.57 42.22
C ALA A 220 10.69 0.12 40.86
N ARG A 221 11.91 -0.44 40.90
CA ARG A 221 12.54 -1.10 39.74
C ARG A 221 11.61 -2.19 39.21
N PRO A 222 11.43 -2.31 37.88
CA PRO A 222 10.66 -3.40 37.29
C PRO A 222 11.28 -4.74 37.70
N GLY A 223 10.46 -5.62 38.26
CA GLY A 223 10.88 -6.95 38.70
C GLY A 223 11.57 -7.70 37.58
N LYS A 224 12.68 -8.38 37.91
CA LYS A 224 13.42 -9.21 36.96
C LYS A 224 12.48 -10.29 36.42
N VAL A 225 12.03 -10.14 35.18
CA VAL A 225 11.28 -11.19 34.47
C VAL A 225 12.20 -12.39 34.35
N THR A 226 11.80 -13.53 34.92
CA THR A 226 12.61 -14.73 34.93
C THR A 226 12.38 -15.48 33.62
N CYS A 227 13.37 -16.20 33.09
CA CYS A 227 13.20 -17.01 31.87
C CYS A 227 12.02 -17.99 31.95
N ASN A 228 11.67 -18.44 33.16
CA ASN A 228 10.53 -19.33 33.39
C ASN A 228 9.18 -18.65 33.12
N ASP A 229 9.07 -17.34 33.39
CA ASP A 229 7.85 -16.56 33.15
C ASP A 229 7.59 -16.41 31.65
N ILE A 230 8.67 -16.23 30.88
CA ILE A 230 8.63 -16.17 29.42
C ILE A 230 8.18 -17.51 28.84
N LEU A 231 8.70 -18.64 29.34
CA LEU A 231 8.30 -19.98 28.90
C LEU A 231 6.82 -20.26 29.20
N ASN A 232 6.34 -19.88 30.38
CA ASN A 232 4.94 -20.02 30.74
C ASN A 232 4.02 -19.16 29.86
N LEU A 233 4.46 -17.94 29.52
CA LEU A 233 3.73 -17.06 28.60
C LEU A 233 3.62 -17.68 27.21
N ILE A 234 4.72 -18.17 26.63
CA ILE A 234 4.73 -18.82 25.31
C ILE A 234 3.82 -20.06 25.31
N LYS A 235 3.88 -20.87 26.37
CA LYS A 235 3.04 -22.07 26.49
C LYS A 235 1.55 -21.73 26.59
N THR A 236 1.23 -20.63 27.27
CA THR A 236 -0.15 -20.14 27.39
C THR A 236 -0.67 -19.61 26.05
N GLU A 237 0.14 -18.83 25.33
CA GLU A 237 -0.20 -18.32 24.02
C GLU A 237 -0.39 -19.44 22.99
N ALA A 238 0.49 -20.46 23.00
CA ALA A 238 0.36 -21.62 22.13
C ALA A 238 -0.98 -22.36 22.33
N LYS A 239 -1.40 -22.54 23.59
CA LYS A 239 -2.71 -23.14 23.91
C LYS A 239 -3.87 -22.27 23.45
N ALA A 240 -3.78 -20.94 23.61
CA ALA A 240 -4.81 -20.02 23.15
C ALA A 240 -4.94 -20.04 21.62
N GLN A 241 -3.83 -20.14 20.89
CA GLN A 241 -3.82 -20.28 19.43
C GLN A 241 -4.45 -21.61 18.99
N GLU A 242 -4.11 -22.72 19.64
CA GLU A 242 -4.73 -24.02 19.37
C GLU A 242 -6.25 -23.98 19.59
N GLN A 243 -6.71 -23.37 20.68
CA GLN A 243 -8.15 -23.20 20.93
C GLN A 243 -8.83 -22.36 19.84
N ARG A 244 -8.24 -21.24 19.42
CA ARG A 244 -8.77 -20.42 18.31
C ARG A 244 -8.86 -21.21 17.00
N PHE A 245 -7.84 -22.02 16.70
CA PHE A 245 -7.82 -22.86 15.52
C PHE A 245 -8.92 -23.93 15.58
N ASN A 246 -9.10 -24.60 16.72
CA ASN A 246 -10.16 -25.58 16.89
C ASN A 246 -11.55 -24.97 16.73
N THR A 247 -11.80 -23.79 17.30
CA THR A 247 -13.04 -23.05 17.10
C THR A 247 -13.30 -22.75 15.62
N LEU A 248 -12.27 -22.35 14.86
CA LEU A 248 -12.40 -22.12 13.42
C LEU A 248 -12.77 -23.40 12.67
N CYS A 249 -12.13 -24.52 13.00
CA CYS A 249 -12.48 -25.81 12.39
C CYS A 249 -13.93 -26.22 12.68
N ASP A 250 -14.42 -25.98 13.89
CA ASP A 250 -15.82 -26.28 14.26
C ASP A 250 -16.80 -25.41 13.49
N LEU A 251 -16.51 -24.11 13.33
CA LEU A 251 -17.33 -23.20 12.52
C LEU A 251 -17.38 -23.61 11.05
N LEU A 252 -16.24 -24.00 10.47
CA LEU A 252 -16.17 -24.48 9.09
C LEU A 252 -16.96 -25.78 8.90
N ARG A 253 -16.89 -26.71 9.86
CA ARG A 253 -17.70 -27.95 9.83
C ARG A 253 -19.19 -27.63 9.92
N GLU A 254 -19.59 -26.72 10.80
CA GLU A 254 -21.01 -26.34 10.93
C GLU A 254 -21.53 -25.63 9.68
N GLN A 255 -20.73 -24.75 9.07
CA GLN A 255 -21.08 -24.11 7.80
C GLN A 255 -21.28 -25.15 6.69
N ASN A 256 -20.40 -26.15 6.60
CA ASN A 256 -20.56 -27.23 5.62
C ASN A 256 -21.82 -28.05 5.89
N ARG A 257 -22.12 -28.36 7.16
CA ARG A 257 -23.36 -29.05 7.55
C ARG A 257 -24.61 -28.26 7.16
N GLN A 258 -24.58 -26.92 7.29
CA GLN A 258 -25.68 -26.06 6.86
C GLN A 258 -25.86 -26.09 5.33
N ARG A 259 -24.78 -26.11 4.56
CA ARG A 259 -24.82 -26.23 3.09
C ARG A 259 -25.41 -27.57 2.64
N GLU A 260 -25.03 -28.66 3.30
CA GLU A 260 -25.58 -30.00 3.03
C GLU A 260 -27.09 -30.03 3.29
N ARG A 261 -27.54 -29.54 4.45
CA ARG A 261 -28.97 -29.44 4.78
C ARG A 261 -29.77 -28.63 3.75
N LEU A 262 -29.22 -27.50 3.29
CA LEU A 262 -29.89 -26.68 2.28
C LEU A 262 -29.97 -27.43 0.94
N THR A 263 -28.90 -28.11 0.56
CA THR A 263 -28.87 -28.94 -0.67
C THR A 263 -29.91 -30.06 -0.59
N ASP A 264 -29.96 -30.79 0.52
CA ASP A 264 -30.95 -31.86 0.74
C ASP A 264 -32.39 -31.33 0.69
N THR A 265 -32.63 -30.16 1.27
CA THR A 265 -33.95 -29.51 1.26
C THR A 265 -34.35 -29.13 -0.17
N LEU A 266 -33.44 -28.58 -0.96
CA LEU A 266 -33.69 -28.25 -2.37
C LEU A 266 -33.96 -29.51 -3.21
N VAL A 267 -33.16 -30.56 -3.04
CA VAL A 267 -33.36 -31.84 -3.75
C VAL A 267 -34.73 -32.43 -3.42
N ASN A 268 -35.11 -32.47 -2.14
CA ASN A 268 -36.43 -32.95 -1.74
C ASN A 268 -37.57 -32.08 -2.30
N PHE A 269 -37.40 -30.76 -2.34
CA PHE A 269 -38.39 -29.86 -2.93
C PHE A 269 -38.61 -30.14 -4.43
N PHE A 270 -37.53 -30.29 -5.21
CA PHE A 270 -37.63 -30.60 -6.64
C PHE A 270 -38.21 -32.00 -6.91
N ASN A 271 -37.84 -33.00 -6.12
CA ASN A 271 -38.38 -34.34 -6.25
C ASN A 271 -39.89 -34.39 -5.96
N ASN A 272 -40.37 -33.61 -4.97
CA ASN A 272 -41.79 -33.55 -4.65
C ASN A 272 -42.61 -32.89 -5.78
N ILE A 273 -42.12 -31.82 -6.40
CA ILE A 273 -42.79 -31.13 -7.52
C ILE A 273 -43.00 -32.06 -8.74
N GLY A 274 -42.05 -32.97 -9.00
CA GLY A 274 -42.14 -33.89 -10.14
C GLY A 274 -43.24 -34.96 -9.99
N THR A 275 -43.63 -35.30 -8.76
CA THR A 275 -44.54 -36.43 -8.50
C THR A 275 -46.03 -36.07 -8.56
N ASP A 276 -46.41 -34.83 -8.23
CA ASP A 276 -47.83 -34.41 -8.17
C ASP A 276 -48.48 -34.19 -9.55
N ASN A 277 -47.69 -33.98 -10.60
CA ASN A 277 -48.22 -33.76 -11.96
C ASN A 277 -48.60 -35.04 -12.73
N SER A 278 -48.32 -36.23 -12.18
CA SER A 278 -48.51 -37.51 -12.88
C SER A 278 -49.89 -38.19 -12.65
N LYS A 279 -50.74 -37.67 -11.75
CA LYS A 279 -52.04 -38.30 -11.41
C LYS A 279 -53.29 -37.71 -12.08
N LYS A 280 -53.17 -36.73 -12.99
CA LYS A 280 -54.33 -36.12 -13.70
C LYS A 280 -54.27 -36.25 -15.22
N ARG A 281 -54.17 -37.46 -15.76
CA ARG A 281 -54.57 -37.76 -17.15
C ARG A 281 -55.31 -39.11 -17.20
N LYS A 282 -56.50 -39.15 -16.61
CA LYS A 282 -57.48 -40.22 -16.90
C LYS A 282 -58.11 -39.89 -18.25
N LYS A 283 -57.82 -40.73 -19.25
CA LYS A 283 -58.36 -40.76 -20.61
C LYS A 283 -59.85 -40.42 -20.64
N HIS A 284 -60.22 -39.44 -21.46
CA HIS A 284 -61.58 -39.33 -21.99
C HIS A 284 -61.69 -40.35 -23.15
N PRO A 285 -62.65 -41.29 -23.13
CA PRO A 285 -62.87 -42.17 -24.27
C PRO A 285 -63.51 -41.36 -25.40
N SER A 286 -63.03 -41.65 -26.61
CA SER A 286 -63.58 -41.18 -27.88
C SER A 286 -64.95 -41.82 -28.09
N ASP A 287 -65.99 -41.01 -28.20
CA ASP A 287 -67.24 -41.47 -28.81
C ASP A 287 -67.16 -41.26 -30.32
N SER A 288 -67.47 -42.35 -31.00
CA SER A 288 -67.66 -42.47 -32.44
C SER A 288 -69.13 -42.19 -32.73
N GLU A 289 -69.42 -41.32 -33.69
CA GLU A 289 -70.47 -41.47 -34.72
C GLU A 289 -70.36 -40.34 -35.76
#